data_AF-A0A0R2LNY3-F1
#
_entry.id   AF-A0A0R2LNY3-F1
#
_cell.length_a   1.000
_cell.length_b   1.000
_cell.length_c   1.000
_cell.angle_alpha   90.00
_cell.angle_beta   90.00
_cell.angle_gamma   90.00
#
_symmetry.space_group_name_H-M   'P 1'
#
loop_
_entity.id
_entity.type
_entity.pdbx_description
1 polymer ?
#
loop_
_entity_poly.entity_id
_entity_poly.type
_entity_poly.pdbx_seq_one_letter_code
_entity_poly.pdbx_strand_id
1 'polypeptide(L)'
;MGMEFAFKNGIRGFSQRLHEVIDQLDDTDLGLLQVLLDIAVNPDQEITFKAIGEQLAVTPKELDHILMRLEHFGLITWQADPVQVAK
;
A
#
# COMPACT_ATOMS: atom_id res chain seq x y z
N MET A 1 7.25 -14.35 9.02
CA MET A 1 5.80 -14.24 8.77
C MET A 1 5.66 -13.07 7.80
N GLY A 2 5.45 -13.36 6.52
CA GLY A 2 5.27 -12.31 5.50
C GLY A 2 3.87 -11.73 5.64
N MET A 3 3.74 -10.40 5.59
CA MET A 3 2.45 -9.75 5.38
C MET A 3 2.47 -9.21 3.96
N GLU A 4 1.53 -9.63 3.14
CA GLU A 4 1.34 -9.12 1.78
C GLU A 4 0.26 -8.03 1.80
N PHE A 5 0.37 -7.02 0.94
CA PHE A 5 -0.65 -5.96 0.84
C PHE A 5 -1.63 -6.27 -0.28
N ALA A 6 -2.89 -5.86 -0.12
CA ALA A 6 -3.89 -5.91 -1.18
C ALA A 6 -4.75 -4.65 -1.18
N PHE A 7 -5.33 -4.32 -2.33
CA PHE A 7 -6.37 -3.30 -2.41
C PHE A 7 -7.67 -3.85 -1.83
N LYS A 8 -8.25 -3.13 -0.86
CA LYS A 8 -9.38 -3.59 -0.03
C LYS A 8 -10.63 -3.97 -0.81
N ASN A 9 -10.81 -3.39 -2.00
CA ASN A 9 -11.85 -3.69 -2.96
C ASN A 9 -11.18 -3.66 -4.34
N GLY A 10 -11.41 -4.66 -5.20
CA GLY A 10 -10.84 -4.66 -6.56
C GLY A 10 -11.01 -3.32 -7.28
N ILE A 11 -10.17 -3.03 -8.30
CA ILE A 11 -9.91 -1.70 -8.91
C ILE A 11 -11.06 -0.67 -8.85
N ARG A 12 -12.31 -1.05 -9.16
CA ARG A 12 -13.49 -0.16 -9.05
C ARG A 12 -13.73 0.40 -7.65
N GLY A 13 -13.68 -0.44 -6.61
CA GLY A 13 -13.89 0.00 -5.23
C GLY A 13 -12.71 0.81 -4.69
N PHE A 14 -11.49 0.48 -5.13
CA PHE A 14 -10.32 1.32 -4.88
C PHE A 14 -10.48 2.72 -5.50
N SER A 15 -10.84 2.81 -6.78
CA SER A 15 -11.01 4.08 -7.48
C SER A 15 -12.10 4.96 -6.84
N GLN A 16 -13.23 4.36 -6.45
CA GLN A 16 -14.27 5.08 -5.73
C GLN A 16 -13.75 5.60 -4.39
N ARG A 17 -13.08 4.75 -3.61
CA ARG A 17 -12.58 5.14 -2.30
C ARG A 17 -11.50 6.20 -2.38
N LEU A 18 -10.61 6.12 -3.37
CA LEU A 18 -9.62 7.14 -3.66
C LEU A 18 -10.31 8.48 -3.94
N HIS A 19 -11.34 8.51 -4.79
CA HIS A 19 -12.08 9.75 -5.09
C HIS A 19 -12.71 10.40 -3.84
N GLU A 20 -13.14 9.61 -2.87
CA GLU A 20 -13.73 10.11 -1.61
C GLU A 20 -12.71 10.73 -0.65
N VAL A 21 -11.43 10.31 -0.71
CA VAL A 21 -10.41 10.67 0.28
C VAL A 21 -9.22 11.42 -0.32
N ILE A 22 -9.17 11.61 -1.64
CA ILE A 22 -8.00 12.17 -2.34
C ILE A 22 -7.62 13.57 -1.83
N ASP A 23 -8.60 14.41 -1.49
CA ASP A 23 -8.36 15.75 -0.94
C ASP A 23 -7.79 15.75 0.49
N GLN A 24 -7.76 14.59 1.16
CA GLN A 24 -7.20 14.38 2.50
C GLN A 24 -5.80 13.76 2.45
N LEU A 25 -5.33 13.35 1.26
CA LEU A 25 -4.02 12.76 1.06
C LEU A 25 -3.00 13.86 0.82
N ASP A 26 -1.83 13.74 1.42
CA ASP A 26 -0.69 14.58 1.09
C ASP A 26 0.16 13.97 -0.04
N ASP A 27 1.13 14.73 -0.52
CA ASP A 27 2.03 14.31 -1.62
C ASP A 27 2.78 13.01 -1.29
N THR A 28 3.03 12.73 -0.01
CA THR A 28 3.76 11.54 0.43
C THR A 28 2.85 10.32 0.42
N ASP A 29 1.60 10.47 0.86
CA ASP A 29 0.58 9.44 0.75
C ASP A 29 0.36 9.04 -0.71
N LEU A 30 0.25 10.04 -1.60
CA LEU A 30 0.07 9.83 -3.04
C LEU A 30 1.29 9.13 -3.65
N GLY A 31 2.50 9.53 -3.26
CA GLY A 31 3.74 8.88 -3.69
C GLY A 31 3.80 7.41 -3.26
N LEU A 32 3.47 7.10 -2.01
CA LEU A 32 3.42 5.71 -1.55
C LEU A 32 2.34 4.92 -2.28
N LEU A 33 1.16 5.51 -2.48
CA LEU A 33 0.07 4.86 -3.18
C LEU A 33 0.44 4.50 -4.63
N GLN A 34 1.17 5.39 -5.30
CA GLN A 34 1.68 5.13 -6.64
C GLN A 34 2.65 3.95 -6.67
N VAL A 35 3.60 3.89 -5.72
CA VAL A 35 4.53 2.76 -5.61
C VAL A 35 3.80 1.44 -5.39
N LEU A 36 2.78 1.44 -4.52
CA LEU A 36 1.97 0.24 -4.26
C LEU A 36 1.16 -0.19 -5.49
N LEU A 37 0.66 0.75 -6.28
CA LEU A 37 -0.01 0.47 -7.56
C LEU A 37 0.96 -0.12 -8.58
N ASP A 38 2.18 0.43 -8.68
CA ASP A 38 3.23 -0.05 -9.59
C ASP A 38 3.61 -1.51 -9.28
N ILE A 39 3.75 -1.86 -7.99
CA ILE A 39 3.99 -3.24 -7.55
C ILE A 39 2.82 -4.16 -7.92
N ALA A 40 1.58 -3.69 -7.72
CA ALA A 40 0.41 -4.51 -8.00
C ALA A 40 0.21 -4.78 -9.50
N VAL A 41 0.66 -3.88 -10.39
CA VAL A 41 0.61 -4.11 -11.84
C VAL A 41 1.83 -4.88 -12.36
N ASN A 42 2.97 -4.84 -11.65
CA ASN A 42 4.21 -5.56 -11.97
C ASN A 42 4.69 -6.40 -10.77
N PRO A 43 4.07 -7.55 -10.48
CA PRO A 43 4.35 -8.33 -9.27
C PRO A 43 5.76 -8.94 -9.22
N ASP A 44 6.45 -9.05 -10.36
CA ASP A 44 7.84 -9.53 -10.43
C ASP A 44 8.86 -8.48 -9.95
N GLN A 45 8.41 -7.24 -9.71
CA GLN A 45 9.26 -6.17 -9.22
C GLN A 45 9.49 -6.31 -7.72
N GLU A 46 10.69 -6.78 -7.36
CA GLU A 46 11.11 -6.87 -5.96
C GLU A 46 11.38 -5.45 -5.41
N ILE A 47 10.43 -4.93 -4.63
CA ILE A 47 10.56 -3.67 -3.90
C ILE A 47 10.62 -3.97 -2.40
N THR A 48 11.64 -3.42 -1.74
CA THR A 48 11.78 -3.51 -0.28
C THR A 48 11.28 -2.25 0.40
N PHE A 49 10.77 -2.34 1.63
CA PHE A 49 10.40 -1.17 2.45
C PHE A 49 11.51 -0.13 2.56
N LYS A 50 12.77 -0.57 2.57
CA LYS A 50 13.93 0.33 2.56
C LYS A 50 13.99 1.15 1.27
N ALA A 51 13.85 0.50 0.12
CA ALA A 51 13.85 1.19 -1.18
C ALA A 51 12.68 2.18 -1.31
N ILE A 52 11.49 1.82 -0.80
CA ILE A 52 10.33 2.72 -0.75
C ILE A 52 10.66 3.96 0.11
N GLY A 53 11.22 3.77 1.30
CA GLY A 53 11.61 4.87 2.18
C GLY A 53 12.64 5.81 1.54
N GLU A 54 13.64 5.25 0.87
CA GLU A 54 14.65 6.02 0.12
C GLU A 54 14.04 6.80 -1.05
N GLN A 55 13.12 6.19 -1.81
CA GLN A 55 12.45 6.84 -2.94
C GLN A 55 11.54 8.00 -2.50
N LEU A 56 10.84 7.83 -1.38
CA LEU A 56 9.95 8.86 -0.83
C LEU A 56 10.66 9.86 0.08
N ALA A 57 11.98 9.69 0.30
CA ALA A 57 12.78 10.47 1.24
C ALA A 57 12.18 10.51 2.67
N VAL A 58 11.63 9.37 3.14
CA VAL A 58 11.04 9.22 4.47
C VAL A 58 11.79 8.21 5.32
N THR A 59 11.73 8.39 6.63
CA THR A 59 12.23 7.43 7.61
C THR A 59 11.31 6.20 7.69
N PRO A 60 11.80 5.05 8.21
CA PRO A 60 10.95 3.88 8.43
C PRO A 60 9.72 4.16 9.30
N LYS A 61 9.85 5.04 10.30
CA LYS A 61 8.75 5.41 11.20
C LYS A 61 7.69 6.25 10.48
N GLU A 62 8.10 7.14 9.59
CA GLU A 62 7.18 7.91 8.75
C GLU A 62 6.48 6.98 7.74
N LEU A 63 7.22 6.05 7.14
CA LEU A 63 6.66 5.05 6.22
C LEU A 63 5.57 4.21 6.91
N ASP A 64 5.81 3.73 8.12
CA ASP A 64 4.80 3.02 8.92
C ASP A 64 3.54 3.89 9.16
N HIS A 65 3.74 5.18 9.46
CA HIS A 65 2.64 6.11 9.69
C HIS A 65 1.80 6.34 8.43
N ILE A 66 2.45 6.48 7.27
CA ILE A 66 1.77 6.66 5.98
C ILE A 66 0.98 5.39 5.63
N LEU A 67 1.56 4.20 5.82
CA LEU A 67 0.86 2.93 5.62
C LEU A 67 -0.39 2.81 6.50
N MET A 68 -0.27 3.15 7.78
CA MET A 68 -1.42 3.18 8.70
C MET A 68 -2.51 4.16 8.24
N ARG A 69 -2.12 5.33 7.71
CA ARG A 69 -3.08 6.30 7.14
C ARG A 69 -3.79 5.74 5.92
N LEU A 70 -3.07 5.16 4.96
CA LEU A 70 -3.67 4.56 3.77
C LEU A 70 -4.64 3.42 4.14
N GLU A 71 -4.30 2.62 5.16
CA GLU A 71 -5.19 1.59 5.70
C GLU A 71 -6.43 2.21 6.37
N HIS A 72 -6.25 3.26 7.18
CA HIS A 72 -7.34 3.99 7.82
C HIS A 72 -8.30 4.60 6.80
N PHE A 73 -7.77 5.16 5.71
CA PHE A 73 -8.56 5.62 4.57
C PHE A 73 -9.18 4.48 3.77
N GLY A 74 -8.87 3.21 4.08
CA GLY A 74 -9.44 2.05 3.41
C GLY A 74 -8.95 1.86 1.98
N LEU A 75 -7.81 2.46 1.63
CA LEU A 75 -7.18 2.33 0.31
C LEU A 75 -6.43 1.00 0.20
N ILE A 76 -5.77 0.59 1.29
CA ILE A 76 -5.04 -0.68 1.39
C ILE A 76 -5.59 -1.55 2.52
N THR A 77 -5.29 -2.83 2.48
CA THR A 77 -5.46 -3.77 3.59
C THR A 77 -4.30 -4.75 3.61
N TRP A 78 -3.90 -5.16 4.81
CA TRP A 78 -2.91 -6.22 4.99
C TRP A 78 -3.60 -7.58 4.87
N GLN A 79 -3.10 -8.42 3.97
CA GLN A 79 -3.43 -9.84 3.95
C GLN A 79 -2.36 -10.57 4.74
N ALA A 80 -2.78 -11.27 5.79
CA ALA A 80 -1.93 -12.30 6.37
C ALA A 80 -1.73 -13.36 5.28
N ASP A 81 -0.48 -13.78 5.08
CA ASP A 81 -0.11 -14.94 4.28
C ASP A 81 -1.19 -16.02 4.47
N PRO A 82 -1.90 -16.46 3.42
CA PRO A 82 -2.80 -17.59 3.57
C PRO A 82 -1.92 -18.73 4.06
N VAL A 83 -2.09 -19.13 5.33
CA VAL A 83 -1.49 -20.35 5.87
C VAL A 83 -1.85 -21.42 4.86
N GLN A 84 -0.86 -21.85 4.07
CA GLN A 84 -1.04 -22.92 3.10
C GLN A 84 -1.48 -24.12 3.94
N VAL A 85 -2.78 -24.38 3.99
CA VAL A 85 -3.30 -25.62 4.52
C VAL A 85 -2.91 -26.65 3.48
N ALA A 86 -1.73 -27.25 3.68
CA ALA A 86 -1.27 -28.40 2.94
C ALA A 86 -2.41 -29.42 2.89
N LYS A 87 -2.87 -29.73 1.67
CA LYS A 87 -3.67 -30.91 1.39
C LYS A 87 -2.79 -31.93 0.71
#